data_AF-A0A7Y5SPI1-F1
#
_entry.id   AF-A0A7Y5SPI1-F1
#
_cell.length_a   1.000
_cell.length_b   1.000
_cell.length_c   1.000
_cell.angle_alpha   90.00
_cell.angle_beta   90.00
_cell.angle_gamma   90.00
#
_symmetry.space_group_name_H-M   'P 1'
#
loop_
_entity.id
_entity.type
_entity.pdbx_description
1 polymer ?
#
loop_
_entity_poly.entity_id
_entity_poly.type
_entity_poly.pdbx_seq_one_letter_code
_entity_poly.pdbx_strand_id
1 'polypeptide(L)'
;PTEGKLKVREVLQIDNPGTTTYVGKSPDGKGEPVTLELSIPSDFARVTFDKEFYGRRFWVRGGKLATSIPWTPGVRELGFTYLLGNEKQHYTWERTADLPTSRIRIVARTEDPAAVTCNTGMRTTAEKGQVVYSVDEALPAGRVIRLDLGRLPLPIMAYARWAALLFLVASVGVSWAVFRRRRAKASLGSPAGTVAPGKTPHQKRRAGRAAKR
;
A
#
# COMPACT_ATOMS: atom_id res chain seq x y z
N PRO A 1 9.70 -12.48 5.83
CA PRO A 1 8.69 -11.56 5.24
C PRO A 1 8.59 -10.36 6.18
N THR A 2 8.44 -9.14 5.68
CA THR A 2 8.12 -7.99 6.54
C THR A 2 6.60 -7.89 6.55
N GLU A 3 5.98 -7.71 7.72
CA GLU A 3 4.53 -7.67 7.86
C GLU A 3 3.91 -6.66 6.86
N GLY A 4 2.91 -7.10 6.10
CA GLY A 4 2.24 -6.27 5.10
C GLY A 4 3.09 -5.89 3.87
N LYS A 5 4.22 -6.55 3.59
CA LYS A 5 5.01 -6.31 2.36
C LYS A 5 5.37 -7.62 1.66
N LEU A 6 5.13 -7.67 0.36
CA LEU A 6 5.60 -8.76 -0.49
C LEU A 6 7.00 -8.44 -1.02
N LYS A 7 7.93 -9.37 -0.84
CA LYS A 7 9.26 -9.30 -1.44
C LYS A 7 9.28 -10.12 -2.72
N VAL A 8 9.45 -9.45 -3.86
CA VAL A 8 9.55 -10.07 -5.19
C VAL A 8 10.98 -9.91 -5.69
N ARG A 9 11.59 -11.02 -6.10
CA ARG A 9 12.87 -10.99 -6.82
C ARG A 9 12.63 -11.39 -8.27
N GLU A 10 13.11 -10.56 -9.18
CA GLU A 10 13.12 -10.82 -10.61
C GLU A 10 14.54 -11.02 -11.08
N VAL A 11 14.72 -12.01 -11.95
CA VAL A 11 15.96 -12.22 -12.69
C VAL A 11 15.62 -12.27 -14.17
N LEU A 12 16.19 -11.31 -14.90
CA LEU A 12 16.00 -11.14 -16.34
C LEU A 12 17.28 -11.53 -17.06
N GLN A 13 17.16 -12.35 -18.10
CA GLN A 13 18.24 -12.62 -19.03
C GLN A 13 18.03 -11.77 -20.29
N ILE A 14 18.86 -10.74 -20.45
CA ILE A 14 18.76 -9.76 -21.52
C ILE A 14 19.86 -10.05 -22.54
N ASP A 15 19.47 -10.20 -23.80
CA ASP A 15 20.40 -10.45 -24.90
C ASP A 15 20.57 -9.20 -25.78
N ASN A 16 21.82 -8.87 -26.10
CA ASN A 16 22.13 -8.02 -27.23
C ASN A 16 22.60 -8.90 -28.39
N PRO A 17 21.71 -9.26 -29.33
CA PRO A 17 22.04 -10.16 -30.43
C PRO A 17 22.93 -9.50 -31.50
N GLY A 18 23.14 -8.18 -31.42
CA GLY A 18 23.99 -7.45 -32.33
C GLY A 18 25.48 -7.73 -32.12
N THR A 19 26.30 -7.40 -33.11
CA THR A 19 27.77 -7.51 -33.04
C THR A 19 28.42 -6.29 -32.39
N THR A 20 27.65 -5.26 -32.05
CA THR A 20 28.13 -3.99 -31.49
C THR A 20 27.50 -3.69 -30.13
N THR A 21 28.22 -2.94 -29.30
CA THR A 21 27.71 -2.46 -28.01
C THR A 21 26.54 -1.49 -28.22
N TYR A 22 25.41 -1.78 -27.59
CA TYR A 22 24.27 -0.87 -27.54
C TYR A 22 24.51 0.19 -26.47
N VAL A 23 24.57 1.46 -26.89
CA VAL A 23 24.80 2.62 -26.02
C VAL A 23 23.54 3.41 -25.70
N GLY A 24 22.37 2.88 -26.08
CA GLY A 24 21.09 3.51 -25.81
C GLY A 24 20.74 4.61 -26.79
N LYS A 25 19.59 5.24 -26.52
CA LYS A 25 19.10 6.39 -27.28
C LYS A 25 18.58 7.45 -26.31
N SER A 26 18.73 8.71 -26.69
CA SER A 26 18.08 9.82 -25.99
C SER A 26 16.71 10.05 -26.64
N PRO A 27 15.59 10.03 -25.89
CA PRO A 27 14.25 10.12 -26.46
C PRO A 27 14.05 11.32 -27.39
N ASP A 28 14.66 12.46 -27.07
CA ASP A 28 14.51 13.72 -27.81
C ASP A 28 15.84 14.25 -28.37
N GLY A 29 16.88 13.40 -28.42
CA GLY A 29 18.26 13.84 -28.70
C GLY A 29 18.84 14.78 -27.64
N LYS A 30 18.10 15.04 -26.56
CA LYS A 30 18.44 15.91 -25.43
C LYS A 30 18.41 15.08 -24.15
N GLY A 31 19.54 15.04 -23.46
CA GLY A 31 19.71 14.32 -22.20
C GLY A 31 20.51 13.02 -22.34
N GLU A 32 20.83 12.43 -21.19
CA GLU A 32 21.65 11.22 -21.11
C GLU A 32 20.99 10.04 -21.86
N PRO A 33 21.75 9.32 -22.72
CA PRO A 33 21.22 8.18 -23.45
C PRO A 33 20.80 7.08 -22.47
N VAL A 34 19.61 6.51 -22.70
CA VAL A 34 19.10 5.38 -21.90
C VAL A 34 19.31 4.11 -22.70
N THR A 35 20.07 3.18 -22.12
CA THR A 35 20.37 1.87 -22.72
C THR A 35 19.31 0.83 -22.38
N LEU A 36 18.67 0.97 -21.23
CA LEU A 36 17.66 0.02 -20.77
C LEU A 36 16.67 0.75 -19.86
N GLU A 37 15.39 0.49 -20.10
CA GLU A 37 14.28 0.99 -19.30
C GLU A 37 13.34 -0.17 -18.98
N LEU A 38 13.08 -0.39 -17.70
CA LEU A 38 12.28 -1.49 -17.18
C LEU A 38 11.14 -0.93 -16.34
N SER A 39 9.92 -1.31 -16.67
CA SER A 39 8.76 -0.96 -15.86
C SER A 39 8.83 -1.70 -14.54
N ILE A 40 8.59 -0.97 -13.44
CA ILE A 40 8.41 -1.55 -12.11
C ILE A 40 7.01 -1.21 -11.62
N PRO A 41 6.42 -2.04 -10.75
CA PRO A 41 5.10 -1.76 -10.18
C PRO A 41 5.09 -0.40 -9.49
N SER A 42 4.06 0.41 -9.71
CA SER A 42 4.00 1.80 -9.24
C SER A 42 3.98 1.94 -7.71
N ASP A 43 3.60 0.88 -7.00
CA ASP A 43 3.47 0.76 -5.56
C ASP A 43 4.71 0.16 -4.87
N PHE A 44 5.84 0.06 -5.59
CA PHE A 44 7.09 -0.39 -5.02
C PHE A 44 7.61 0.59 -3.95
N ALA A 45 8.06 0.05 -2.82
CA ALA A 45 8.65 0.85 -1.75
C ALA A 45 10.17 1.02 -1.89
N ARG A 46 10.85 0.00 -2.42
CA ARG A 46 12.31 -0.04 -2.55
C ARG A 46 12.72 -1.04 -3.61
N VAL A 47 13.78 -0.73 -4.37
CA VAL A 47 14.50 -1.67 -5.25
C VAL A 47 15.91 -1.88 -4.72
N THR A 48 16.39 -3.12 -4.76
CA THR A 48 17.76 -3.51 -4.45
C THR A 48 18.25 -4.44 -5.57
N PHE A 49 19.42 -4.14 -6.13
CA PHE A 49 20.03 -4.99 -7.16
C PHE A 49 20.93 -6.05 -6.54
N ASP A 50 21.00 -7.22 -7.19
CA ASP A 50 21.83 -8.33 -6.71
C ASP A 50 23.32 -8.01 -6.82
N LYS A 51 23.72 -7.24 -7.84
CA LYS A 51 25.09 -6.72 -7.99
C LYS A 51 25.13 -5.24 -7.66
N GLU A 52 26.06 -4.85 -6.80
CA GLU A 52 26.25 -3.46 -6.36
C GLU A 52 26.49 -2.50 -7.54
N PHE A 53 27.23 -2.97 -8.56
CA PHE A 53 27.47 -2.22 -9.79
C PHE A 53 26.17 -1.68 -10.43
N TYR A 54 25.12 -2.51 -10.47
CA TYR A 54 23.81 -2.09 -10.99
C TYR A 54 23.11 -1.12 -10.04
N GLY A 55 23.23 -1.31 -8.72
CA GLY A 55 22.62 -0.42 -7.73
C GLY A 55 23.04 1.04 -7.81
N ARG A 56 24.23 1.34 -8.32
CA ARG A 56 24.74 2.71 -8.50
C ARG A 56 24.46 3.32 -9.88
N ARG A 57 24.04 2.49 -10.84
CA ARG A 57 23.93 2.84 -12.26
C ARG A 57 22.50 2.77 -12.81
N PHE A 58 21.59 2.21 -12.03
CA PHE A 58 20.17 2.32 -12.27
C PHE A 58 19.57 3.44 -11.43
N TRP A 59 18.65 4.17 -12.02
CA TRP A 59 17.85 5.19 -11.33
C TRP A 59 16.38 5.04 -11.70
N VAL A 60 15.50 5.61 -10.90
CA VAL A 60 14.06 5.62 -11.18
C VAL A 60 13.72 6.89 -11.95
N ARG A 61 13.10 6.75 -13.12
CA ARG A 61 12.58 7.86 -13.93
C ARG A 61 11.17 7.52 -14.40
N GLY A 62 10.19 8.34 -14.04
CA GLY A 62 8.79 8.14 -14.47
C GLY A 62 8.19 6.79 -14.07
N GLY A 63 8.56 6.27 -12.88
CA GLY A 63 8.08 4.97 -12.40
C GLY A 63 8.77 3.76 -13.05
N LYS A 64 9.88 3.96 -13.77
CA LYS A 64 10.65 2.91 -14.43
C LYS A 64 12.10 2.92 -13.98
N LEU A 65 12.73 1.75 -13.94
CA LEU A 65 14.16 1.59 -13.74
C LEU A 65 14.89 1.85 -15.05
N ALA A 66 15.67 2.92 -15.10
CA ALA A 66 16.46 3.31 -16.26
C ALA A 66 17.96 3.17 -15.96
N THR A 67 18.75 2.89 -16.99
CA THR A 67 20.21 2.94 -16.93
C THR A 67 20.82 3.42 -18.25
N SER A 68 22.04 3.96 -18.19
CA SER A 68 22.89 4.31 -19.32
C SER A 68 24.08 3.35 -19.50
N ILE A 69 24.10 2.23 -18.76
CA ILE A 69 25.17 1.23 -18.88
C ILE A 69 25.21 0.68 -20.31
N PRO A 70 26.34 0.79 -21.03
CA PRO A 70 26.48 0.19 -22.34
C PRO A 70 26.29 -1.33 -22.29
N TRP A 71 25.49 -1.86 -23.22
CA TRP A 71 25.17 -3.28 -23.32
C TRP A 71 26.02 -3.91 -24.42
N THR A 72 27.08 -4.61 -24.04
CA THR A 72 27.93 -5.33 -25.00
C THR A 72 27.16 -6.46 -25.69
N PRO A 73 27.60 -6.93 -26.87
CA PRO A 73 27.08 -8.15 -27.49
C PRO A 73 26.99 -9.33 -26.51
N GLY A 74 25.95 -10.14 -26.70
CA GLY A 74 25.68 -11.36 -25.94
C GLY A 74 24.75 -11.16 -24.74
N VAL A 75 24.75 -12.18 -23.88
CA VAL A 75 23.77 -12.36 -22.81
C VAL A 75 24.25 -11.76 -21.49
N ARG A 76 23.35 -11.05 -20.80
CA ARG A 76 23.58 -10.56 -19.43
C ARG A 76 22.41 -10.88 -18.51
N GLU A 77 22.74 -11.22 -17.27
CA GLU A 77 21.76 -11.42 -16.21
C GLU A 77 21.61 -10.16 -15.35
N LEU A 78 20.37 -9.71 -15.19
CA LEU A 78 19.98 -8.61 -14.33
C LEU A 78 19.02 -9.12 -13.26
N GLY A 79 19.54 -9.26 -12.04
CA GLY A 79 18.77 -9.63 -10.86
C GLY A 79 18.50 -8.42 -9.97
N PHE A 80 17.24 -8.24 -9.58
CA PHE A 80 16.85 -7.22 -8.62
C PHE A 80 15.64 -7.67 -7.81
N THR A 81 15.52 -7.08 -6.63
CA THR A 81 14.46 -7.36 -5.66
C THR A 81 13.76 -6.07 -5.32
N TYR A 82 12.44 -6.10 -5.21
CA TYR A 82 11.66 -4.99 -4.69
C TYR A 82 10.63 -5.42 -3.66
N LEU A 83 10.17 -4.45 -2.89
CA LEU A 83 9.12 -4.61 -1.89
C LEU A 83 7.84 -3.95 -2.39
N LEU A 84 6.77 -4.72 -2.46
CA LEU A 84 5.42 -4.22 -2.75
C LEU A 84 4.68 -4.01 -1.43
N GLY A 85 4.04 -2.85 -1.27
CA GLY A 85 3.18 -2.59 -0.12
C GLY A 85 1.87 -3.36 -0.25
N ASN A 86 1.46 -4.12 0.77
CA ASN A 86 0.15 -4.78 0.80
C ASN A 86 -0.91 -3.89 1.45
N GLU A 87 -0.98 -2.61 1.07
CA GLU A 87 -1.92 -1.66 1.69
C GLU A 87 -3.36 -1.87 1.18
N LYS A 88 -3.51 -2.40 -0.04
CA LYS A 88 -4.81 -2.55 -0.73
C LYS A 88 -5.28 -3.99 -0.90
N GLN A 89 -4.70 -4.96 -0.20
CA GLN A 89 -4.86 -6.40 -0.53
C GLN A 89 -4.50 -6.64 -2.00
N HIS A 90 -3.21 -6.53 -2.33
CA HIS A 90 -2.78 -6.82 -3.70
C HIS A 90 -2.95 -8.31 -3.98
N TYR A 91 -4.09 -8.67 -4.56
CA TYR A 91 -4.41 -10.04 -4.98
C TYR A 91 -3.67 -10.44 -6.25
N THR A 92 -3.29 -9.45 -7.05
CA THR A 92 -2.67 -9.63 -8.36
C THR A 92 -1.55 -8.62 -8.53
N TRP A 93 -0.39 -9.13 -8.95
CA TRP A 93 0.71 -8.36 -9.48
C TRP A 93 0.74 -8.55 -10.99
N GLU A 94 0.86 -7.46 -11.74
CA GLU A 94 0.98 -7.50 -13.20
C GLU A 94 2.18 -6.68 -13.62
N ARG A 95 2.90 -7.19 -14.62
CA ARG A 95 4.00 -6.49 -15.26
C ARG A 95 4.05 -6.83 -16.73
N THR A 96 4.32 -5.83 -17.55
CA THR A 96 4.60 -6.02 -18.97
C THR A 96 6.09 -6.31 -19.18
N ALA A 97 6.42 -7.30 -20.01
CA ALA A 97 7.78 -7.49 -20.50
C ALA A 97 8.17 -6.30 -21.38
N ASP A 98 9.05 -5.43 -20.88
CA ASP A 98 9.44 -4.20 -21.57
C ASP A 98 10.28 -4.47 -22.83
N LEU A 99 10.93 -5.63 -22.87
CA LEU A 99 11.85 -6.05 -23.92
C LEU A 99 11.61 -7.52 -24.29
N PRO A 100 11.99 -7.92 -25.52
CA PRO A 100 12.11 -9.34 -25.84
C PRO A 100 13.05 -10.01 -24.83
N THR A 101 12.57 -11.03 -24.16
CA THR A 101 13.30 -11.68 -23.05
C THR A 101 13.31 -13.18 -23.28
N SER A 102 14.49 -13.80 -23.29
CA SER A 102 14.62 -15.24 -23.53
C SER A 102 14.37 -16.10 -22.29
N ARG A 103 14.56 -15.52 -21.10
CA ARG A 103 14.30 -16.17 -19.83
C ARG A 103 13.89 -15.18 -18.76
N ILE A 104 12.82 -15.52 -18.04
CA ILE A 104 12.35 -14.79 -16.86
C ILE A 104 12.23 -15.75 -15.69
N ARG A 105 12.78 -15.35 -14.55
CA ARG A 105 12.58 -16.05 -13.29
C ARG A 105 12.01 -15.09 -12.24
N ILE A 106 10.84 -15.42 -11.75
CA ILE A 106 10.12 -14.67 -10.71
C ILE A 106 10.16 -15.51 -9.44
N VAL A 107 10.63 -14.91 -8.36
CA VAL A 107 10.66 -15.53 -7.04
C VAL A 107 9.81 -14.70 -6.09
N ALA A 108 8.71 -15.28 -5.64
CA ALA A 108 7.83 -14.71 -4.65
C ALA A 108 8.03 -15.43 -3.31
N ARG A 109 8.17 -14.67 -2.22
CA ARG A 109 8.24 -15.22 -0.86
C ARG A 109 6.94 -14.92 -0.12
N THR A 110 6.24 -15.98 0.29
CA THR A 110 4.92 -15.91 0.93
C THR A 110 4.82 -16.94 2.06
N GLU A 111 3.89 -16.71 2.98
CA GLU A 111 3.53 -17.67 4.03
C GLU A 111 2.56 -18.74 3.51
N ASP A 112 1.82 -18.44 2.44
CA ASP A 112 0.95 -19.38 1.74
C ASP A 112 1.41 -19.54 0.27
N PRO A 113 2.38 -20.44 0.01
CA PRO A 113 2.84 -20.75 -1.34
C PRO A 113 1.73 -21.30 -2.24
N ALA A 114 0.74 -22.00 -1.69
CA ALA A 114 -0.30 -22.67 -2.48
C ALA A 114 -1.21 -21.67 -3.17
N ALA A 115 -1.50 -20.54 -2.51
CA ALA A 115 -2.35 -19.48 -3.04
C ALA A 115 -1.70 -18.60 -4.13
N VAL A 116 -0.38 -18.74 -4.36
CA VAL A 116 0.29 -18.01 -5.43
C VAL A 116 0.14 -18.78 -6.75
N THR A 117 -0.29 -18.08 -7.80
CA THR A 117 -0.41 -18.61 -9.16
C THR A 117 0.15 -17.60 -10.16
N CYS A 118 0.63 -18.07 -11.31
CA CYS A 118 1.17 -17.22 -12.37
C CYS A 118 0.54 -17.62 -13.70
N ASN A 119 0.24 -16.65 -14.56
CA ASN A 119 -0.28 -16.91 -15.91
C ASN A 119 0.79 -17.44 -16.88
N THR A 120 2.06 -17.48 -16.46
CA THR A 120 3.19 -17.87 -17.29
C THR A 120 4.20 -18.68 -16.51
N GLY A 121 4.92 -19.53 -17.24
CA GLY A 121 6.05 -20.28 -16.72
C GLY A 121 5.67 -21.51 -15.92
N MET A 122 6.65 -22.39 -15.75
CA MET A 122 6.52 -23.56 -14.92
C MET A 122 6.69 -23.16 -13.45
N ARG A 123 5.76 -23.61 -12.61
CA ARG A 123 5.84 -23.45 -11.16
C ARG A 123 6.80 -24.48 -10.59
N THR A 124 7.80 -24.00 -9.85
CA THR A 124 8.61 -24.84 -8.97
C THR A 124 8.47 -24.31 -7.54
N THR A 125 8.07 -25.19 -6.63
CA THR A 125 8.07 -24.85 -5.21
C THR A 125 9.49 -25.01 -4.69
N ALA A 126 10.07 -23.94 -4.18
CA ALA A 126 11.37 -23.97 -3.52
C ALA A 126 11.19 -24.09 -2.01
N GLU A 127 12.22 -24.57 -1.31
CA GLU A 127 12.19 -24.68 0.14
C GLU A 127 11.93 -23.32 0.82
N LYS A 128 11.34 -23.34 2.02
CA LYS A 128 11.18 -22.18 2.93
C LYS A 128 10.22 -21.07 2.44
N GLY A 129 9.07 -21.46 1.88
CA GLY A 129 7.99 -20.51 1.53
C GLY A 129 8.28 -19.65 0.30
N GLN A 130 9.10 -20.17 -0.62
CA GLN A 130 9.40 -19.52 -1.89
C GLN A 130 8.67 -20.23 -3.03
N VAL A 131 8.01 -19.44 -3.87
CA VAL A 131 7.44 -19.92 -5.13
C VAL A 131 8.26 -19.33 -6.26
N VAL A 132 8.73 -20.20 -7.15
CA VAL A 132 9.52 -19.82 -8.32
C VAL A 132 8.69 -20.10 -9.56
N TYR A 133 8.55 -19.09 -10.41
CA TYR A 133 8.06 -19.25 -11.77
C TYR A 133 9.20 -18.97 -12.73
N SER A 134 9.45 -19.93 -13.61
CA SER A 134 10.49 -19.81 -14.64
C SER A 134 9.85 -19.96 -16.01
N VAL A 135 10.20 -19.05 -16.90
CA VAL A 135 9.90 -19.12 -18.33
C VAL A 135 11.24 -19.25 -19.04
N ASP A 136 11.43 -20.35 -19.76
CA ASP A 136 12.64 -20.66 -20.54
C ASP A 136 12.42 -20.51 -22.05
N GLU A 137 11.35 -19.82 -22.45
CA GLU A 137 11.01 -19.49 -23.83
C GLU A 137 11.05 -17.99 -24.09
N ALA A 138 11.23 -17.62 -25.35
CA ALA A 138 11.27 -16.22 -25.77
C ALA A 138 9.91 -15.54 -25.54
N LEU A 139 9.89 -14.57 -24.64
CA LEU A 139 8.74 -13.71 -24.38
C LEU A 139 8.86 -12.44 -25.24
N PRO A 140 7.86 -12.14 -26.09
CA PRO A 140 7.87 -10.90 -26.84
C PRO A 140 7.69 -9.70 -25.92
N ALA A 141 8.24 -8.56 -26.34
CA ALA A 141 7.93 -7.28 -25.69
C ALA A 141 6.40 -7.05 -25.69
N GLY A 142 5.87 -6.48 -24.61
CA GLY A 142 4.44 -6.26 -24.43
C GLY A 142 3.69 -7.42 -23.78
N ARG A 143 4.31 -8.59 -23.58
CA ARG A 143 3.64 -9.71 -22.90
C ARG A 143 3.37 -9.38 -21.43
N VAL A 144 2.11 -9.49 -21.01
CA VAL A 144 1.71 -9.30 -19.61
C VAL A 144 1.97 -10.57 -18.80
N ILE A 145 2.78 -10.42 -17.77
CA ILE A 145 3.08 -11.40 -16.75
C ILE A 145 2.20 -11.05 -15.54
N ARG A 146 1.39 -12.01 -15.12
CA ARG A 146 0.44 -11.86 -14.02
C ARG A 146 0.72 -12.90 -12.96
N LEU A 147 0.95 -12.45 -11.74
CA LEU A 147 1.13 -13.26 -10.55
C LEU A 147 -0.02 -12.96 -9.59
N ASP A 148 -0.94 -13.90 -9.43
CA ASP A 148 -1.95 -13.82 -8.39
C ASP A 148 -1.33 -14.28 -7.07
N LEU A 149 -1.36 -13.40 -6.07
CA LEU A 149 -0.64 -13.53 -4.81
C LEU A 149 -1.50 -14.15 -3.69
N GLY A 150 -2.76 -14.46 -3.99
CA GLY A 150 -3.70 -15.01 -3.04
C GLY A 150 -4.06 -14.03 -1.92
N ARG A 151 -4.38 -14.55 -0.74
CA ARG A 151 -4.68 -13.75 0.45
C ARG A 151 -3.39 -13.48 1.22
N LEU A 152 -2.70 -12.40 0.87
CA LEU A 152 -1.60 -11.91 1.70
C LEU A 152 -2.16 -11.36 3.03
N PRO A 153 -1.55 -11.69 4.19
CA PRO A 153 -1.98 -11.13 5.46
C PRO A 153 -1.86 -9.60 5.39
N LEU A 154 -2.97 -8.92 5.68
CA LEU A 154 -2.98 -7.48 5.86
C LEU A 154 -2.22 -7.13 7.14
N PRO A 155 -1.43 -6.05 7.15
CA PRO A 155 -0.81 -5.58 8.38
C PRO A 155 -1.91 -5.30 9.41
N ILE A 156 -1.73 -5.75 10.66
CA ILE A 156 -2.73 -5.61 11.74
C ILE A 156 -3.10 -4.12 11.94
N MET A 157 -2.14 -3.22 11.68
CA MET A 157 -2.31 -1.77 11.66
C MET A 157 -3.44 -1.27 10.74
N ALA A 158 -3.74 -1.96 9.64
CA ALA A 158 -4.87 -1.62 8.76
C ALA A 158 -6.22 -1.78 9.48
N TYR A 159 -6.34 -2.79 10.35
CA TYR A 159 -7.53 -3.00 11.18
C TYR A 159 -7.56 -2.06 12.39
N ALA A 160 -6.40 -1.69 12.94
CA ALA A 160 -6.30 -0.77 14.08
C ALA A 160 -6.93 0.61 13.79
N ARG A 161 -6.84 1.10 12.54
CA ARG A 161 -7.48 2.36 12.11
C ARG A 161 -8.99 2.34 12.32
N TRP A 162 -9.64 1.19 12.08
CA TRP A 162 -11.07 1.02 12.29
C TRP A 162 -11.42 0.75 13.75
N ALA A 163 -10.53 0.08 14.49
CA ALA A 163 -10.71 -0.15 15.92
C ALA A 163 -10.84 1.17 16.71
N ALA A 164 -10.03 2.19 16.37
CA ALA A 164 -10.12 3.51 17.01
C ALA A 164 -11.47 4.19 16.75
N LEU A 165 -12.01 4.10 15.52
CA LEU A 165 -13.34 4.62 15.18
C LEU A 165 -14.45 3.87 15.94
N LEU A 166 -14.39 2.54 15.98
CA LEU A 166 -15.36 1.73 16.73
C LEU A 166 -15.33 2.06 18.22
N PHE A 167 -14.14 2.25 18.79
CA PHE A 167 -13.98 2.63 20.19
C PHE A 167 -14.58 4.02 20.46
N LEU A 168 -14.35 4.99 19.57
CA LEU A 168 -14.94 6.33 19.68
C LEU A 168 -16.47 6.27 19.62
N VAL A 169 -17.04 5.56 18.63
CA VAL A 169 -18.50 5.40 18.49
C VAL A 169 -19.09 4.71 19.72
N ALA A 170 -18.44 3.66 20.22
CA ALA A 170 -18.86 2.96 21.43
C ALA A 170 -18.83 3.90 22.66
N SER A 171 -17.79 4.70 22.83
CA SER A 171 -17.67 5.63 23.95
C SER A 171 -18.75 6.72 23.92
N VAL A 172 -19.08 7.26 22.75
CA VAL A 172 -20.17 8.22 22.57
C VAL A 172 -21.53 7.57 22.87
N GLY A 173 -21.75 6.34 22.38
CA GLY A 173 -22.97 5.57 22.64
C GLY A 173 -23.17 5.29 24.13
N VAL A 174 -22.11 4.87 24.83
CA VAL A 174 -22.14 4.64 26.30
C VAL A 174 -22.41 5.94 27.04
N SER A 175 -21.73 7.03 26.68
CA SER A 175 -21.92 8.35 27.30
C SER A 175 -23.36 8.86 27.12
N TRP A 176 -23.93 8.69 25.93
CA TRP A 176 -25.31 9.07 25.63
C TRP A 176 -26.32 8.20 26.40
N ALA A 177 -26.10 6.88 26.47
CA ALA A 177 -26.95 5.97 27.23
C ALA A 177 -26.96 6.29 28.74
N VAL A 178 -25.80 6.60 29.31
CA VAL A 178 -25.67 7.03 30.71
C VAL A 178 -26.37 8.36 30.95
N PHE A 179 -26.18 9.34 30.06
CA PHE A 179 -26.84 10.65 30.14
C PHE A 179 -28.37 10.53 30.07
N ARG A 180 -28.89 9.71 29.15
CA ARG A 180 -30.34 9.45 29.00
C ARG A 180 -30.93 8.81 30.26
N ARG A 181 -30.23 7.82 30.85
CA ARG A 181 -30.66 7.19 32.11
C ARG A 181 -30.70 8.18 33.27
N ARG A 182 -29.75 9.12 33.36
CA ARG A 182 -29.74 10.16 34.39
C ARG A 182 -30.92 11.14 34.24
N ARG A 183 -31.24 11.57 33.01
CA ARG A 183 -32.42 12.43 32.77
C ARG A 183 -33.74 11.76 33.12
N ALA A 184 -33.92 10.48 32.77
CA ALA A 184 -35.14 9.74 33.11
C ALA A 184 -35.35 9.61 34.63
N LYS A 185 -34.27 9.44 35.41
CA LYS A 185 -34.35 9.44 36.87
C LYS A 185 -34.64 10.83 37.45
N ALA A 186 -34.09 11.89 36.86
CA ALA A 186 -34.36 13.26 37.29
C ALA A 186 -35.82 13.69 37.04
N SER A 187 -36.47 13.21 35.96
CA SER A 187 -37.88 13.51 35.70
C SER A 187 -38.85 12.75 36.61
N LEU A 188 -38.43 11.62 37.21
CA LEU A 188 -39.24 10.85 38.17
C LEU A 188 -39.03 11.29 39.63
N GLY A 189 -38.05 12.14 39.88
CA GLY A 189 -37.67 12.62 41.22
C GLY A 189 -38.10 14.05 41.52
N SER A 190 -39.07 14.62 40.80
CA SER A 190 -39.71 15.87 41.21
C SER A 190 -40.81 15.51 42.21
N PRO A 191 -40.58 15.61 43.54
CA PRO A 191 -41.68 15.56 44.47
C PRO A 191 -42.60 16.73 44.13
N ALA A 192 -43.85 16.41 43.81
CA ALA A 192 -44.91 17.40 43.76
C ALA A 192 -44.78 18.24 45.04
N GLY A 193 -44.39 19.51 44.85
CA GLY A 193 -44.29 20.44 45.95
C GLY A 193 -45.66 20.53 46.61
N THR A 194 -45.75 20.00 47.83
CA THR A 194 -46.81 20.31 48.76
C THR A 194 -46.79 21.83 48.95
N VAL A 195 -47.71 22.51 48.29
CA VAL A 195 -47.99 23.93 48.49
C VAL A 195 -48.56 24.07 49.90
N ALA A 196 -47.72 24.52 50.83
CA ALA A 196 -48.17 24.99 52.13
C ALA A 196 -48.64 26.46 52.01
N PRO A 197 -49.78 26.84 52.61
CA PRO A 197 -50.32 28.20 52.50
C PRO A 197 -49.52 29.16 53.39
N GLY A 198 -48.58 29.86 52.77
CA GLY A 198 -47.77 30.91 53.38
C GLY A 198 -48.52 32.22 53.46
N LYS A 199 -48.89 32.57 54.70
CA LYS A 199 -49.54 33.78 55.18
C LYS A 199 -49.12 35.08 54.47
N THR A 200 -50.14 35.87 54.16
CA THR A 200 -50.13 37.29 53.83
C THR A 200 -49.29 38.11 54.84
N PRO A 201 -48.36 38.94 54.37
CA PRO A 201 -47.97 40.14 55.09
C PRO A 201 -48.26 41.36 54.23
N HIS A 202 -49.26 42.10 54.69
CA HIS A 202 -49.22 43.54 54.84
C HIS A 202 -48.57 44.36 53.71
N GLN A 203 -49.46 44.78 52.82
CA GLN A 203 -49.43 46.03 52.08
C GLN A 203 -48.89 47.19 52.95
N LYS A 204 -47.72 47.73 52.58
CA LYS A 204 -47.27 49.05 53.03
C LYS A 204 -46.89 49.89 51.82
N ARG A 205 -47.83 50.74 51.43
CA ARG A 205 -47.63 51.90 50.56
C ARG A 205 -46.40 52.68 51.03
N ARG A 206 -45.47 52.98 50.13
CA ARG A 206 -44.79 54.28 50.14
C ARG A 206 -44.39 54.68 48.73
N ALA A 207 -44.84 55.87 48.40
CA ALA A 207 -44.60 56.60 47.17
C ALA A 207 -43.20 57.26 47.16
N GLY A 208 -42.72 57.57 45.95
CA GLY A 208 -41.54 58.39 45.64
C GLY A 208 -40.91 57.90 44.33
N ARG A 209 -41.14 58.49 43.14
CA ARG A 209 -40.62 59.80 42.65
C ARG A 209 -39.07 59.80 42.76
N ALA A 210 -38.21 60.03 41.76
CA ALA A 210 -38.22 60.67 40.44
C ALA A 210 -37.00 60.11 39.65
N ALA A 211 -37.03 59.94 38.32
CA ALA A 211 -36.56 60.85 37.25
C ALA A 211 -35.03 61.17 37.19
N LYS A 212 -34.55 61.21 35.93
CA LYS A 212 -33.28 61.76 35.35
C LYS A 212 -32.09 60.78 35.36
N ARG A 213 -31.59 60.33 34.20
CA ARG A 213 -30.94 60.97 33.02
C ARG A 213 -29.45 60.66 33.08
#